data_AF-A0A059WU61-F1
#
_entry.id   AF-A0A059WU61-F1
#
_cell.length_a   1.000
_cell.length_b   1.000
_cell.length_c   1.000
_cell.angle_alpha   90.00
_cell.angle_beta   90.00
_cell.angle_gamma   90.00
#
_symmetry.space_group_name_H-M   'P 1'
#
loop_
_entity.id
_entity.type
_entity.pdbx_description
1 polymer ?
#
loop_
_entity_poly.entity_id
_entity_poly.type
_entity_poly.pdbx_seq_one_letter_code
_entity_poly.pdbx_strand_id
1 'polypeptide(L)'
;NVNASIEDLRRTFLTSGHSKIIVHRDSVDDVLGYCHALSLFKKPKEISNIITPILIVPEAMPASDLMLRFLEERRSLALVVDEFGGTSGLVSVEDVVEQIFGEIQDEYDSTEDWTERQIDEHIFILSARHEIDYLNEKYGWELPEGDYDTLAGMLIHHHGDLPDVNDTLSLPPYSFQVVSMQDTRIELVRLTIEEKGVKKPEVK
;
A
#
# COMPACT_ATOMS: atom_id res chain seq x y z
N ASN A 1 29.13 8.62 5.56
CA ASN A 1 30.37 9.36 5.21
C ASN A 1 31.32 8.43 4.45
N VAL A 2 31.88 8.89 3.32
CA VAL A 2 32.81 8.12 2.46
C VAL A 2 34.12 7.73 3.14
N ASN A 3 34.57 8.50 4.12
CA ASN A 3 35.82 8.27 4.83
C ASN A 3 35.65 7.31 6.04
N ALA A 4 34.44 6.81 6.28
CA ALA A 4 34.20 5.84 7.34
C ALA A 4 34.82 4.46 7.00
N SER A 5 34.99 3.63 8.01
CA SER A 5 35.54 2.29 7.81
C SER A 5 34.54 1.36 7.13
N ILE A 6 35.04 0.31 6.45
CA ILE A 6 34.19 -0.77 5.93
C ILE A 6 33.42 -1.49 7.05
N GLU A 7 33.99 -1.55 8.26
CA GLU A 7 33.31 -2.13 9.42
C GLU A 7 32.12 -1.29 9.87
N ASP A 8 32.26 0.04 9.86
CA ASP A 8 31.15 0.95 10.13
C ASP A 8 30.03 0.77 9.11
N LEU A 9 30.37 0.72 7.81
CA LEU A 9 29.40 0.48 6.75
C LEU A 9 28.69 -0.87 6.93
N ARG A 10 29.43 -1.94 7.26
CA ARG A 10 28.85 -3.27 7.55
C ARG A 10 27.88 -3.19 8.73
N ARG A 11 28.25 -2.52 9.82
CA ARG A 11 27.39 -2.31 10.98
C ARG A 11 26.14 -1.51 10.62
N THR A 12 26.26 -0.49 9.78
CA THR A 12 25.11 0.28 9.29
C THR A 12 24.14 -0.60 8.50
N PHE A 13 24.62 -1.47 7.61
CA PHE A 13 23.75 -2.43 6.92
C PHE A 13 23.01 -3.36 7.89
N LEU A 14 23.72 -3.94 8.86
CA LEU A 14 23.13 -4.87 9.84
C LEU A 14 22.10 -4.21 10.75
N THR A 15 22.33 -2.95 11.15
CA THR A 15 21.45 -2.23 12.09
C THR A 15 20.25 -1.58 11.41
N SER A 16 20.39 -1.13 10.16
CA SER A 16 19.30 -0.51 9.41
C SER A 16 18.40 -1.52 8.70
N GLY A 17 18.91 -2.69 8.32
CA GLY A 17 18.17 -3.66 7.50
C GLY A 17 18.04 -3.27 6.03
N HIS A 18 18.58 -2.13 5.59
CA HIS A 18 18.49 -1.69 4.20
C HIS A 18 19.48 -2.42 3.28
N SER A 19 19.10 -2.62 2.01
CA SER A 19 19.98 -3.23 0.99
C SER A 19 20.98 -2.23 0.40
N LYS A 20 20.70 -0.92 0.52
CA LYS A 20 21.51 0.19 0.00
C LYS A 20 21.70 1.24 1.08
N ILE A 21 22.89 1.84 1.16
CA ILE A 21 23.20 2.94 2.08
C ILE A 21 23.77 4.11 1.28
N ILE A 22 23.24 5.32 1.54
CA ILE A 22 23.73 6.56 0.91
C ILE A 22 25.14 6.89 1.40
N VAL A 23 26.00 7.25 0.47
CA VAL A 23 27.36 7.70 0.73
C VAL A 23 27.45 9.17 0.41
N HIS A 24 27.86 9.93 1.41
CA HIS A 24 28.05 11.37 1.35
C HIS A 24 29.47 11.72 1.81
N ARG A 25 29.95 12.93 1.49
CA ARG A 25 31.30 13.38 1.89
C ARG A 25 31.28 14.18 3.19
N ASP A 26 30.97 15.47 3.11
CA ASP A 26 31.10 16.42 4.22
C ASP A 26 29.76 16.69 4.90
N SER A 27 28.72 16.92 4.10
CA SER A 27 27.31 17.04 4.53
C SER A 27 26.51 15.84 4.07
N VAL A 28 25.32 15.63 4.64
CA VAL A 28 24.30 14.72 4.11
C VAL A 28 23.76 15.18 2.74
N ASP A 29 23.89 16.47 2.42
CA ASP A 29 23.51 17.05 1.13
C ASP A 29 24.56 16.81 0.04
N ASP A 30 25.82 16.54 0.42
CA ASP A 30 26.91 16.23 -0.53
C ASP A 30 26.95 14.72 -0.81
N VAL A 31 25.90 14.25 -1.50
CA VAL A 31 25.70 12.85 -1.86
C VAL A 31 26.60 12.45 -3.03
N LEU A 32 27.47 11.47 -2.81
CA LEU A 32 28.34 10.89 -3.83
C LEU A 32 27.68 9.73 -4.57
N GLY A 33 26.69 9.08 -3.95
CA GLY A 33 26.01 7.91 -4.48
C GLY A 33 25.53 6.99 -3.37
N TYR A 34 25.51 5.68 -3.63
CA TYR A 34 25.14 4.67 -2.65
C TYR A 34 26.05 3.44 -2.73
N CYS A 35 26.10 2.68 -1.64
CA CYS A 35 26.69 1.35 -1.60
C CYS A 35 25.59 0.30 -1.50
N HIS A 36 25.69 -0.77 -2.29
CA HIS A 36 24.84 -1.95 -2.16
C HIS A 36 25.50 -2.95 -1.19
N ALA A 37 24.73 -3.61 -0.32
CA ALA A 37 25.25 -4.56 0.65
C ALA A 37 26.10 -5.66 -0.02
N LEU A 38 25.63 -6.18 -1.17
CA LEU A 38 26.37 -7.16 -1.98
C LEU A 38 27.77 -6.71 -2.42
N SER A 39 28.04 -5.40 -2.52
CA SER A 39 29.38 -4.91 -2.88
C SER A 39 30.43 -5.20 -1.80
N LEU A 40 30.02 -5.46 -0.56
CA LEU A 40 30.93 -5.88 0.52
C LEU A 40 31.58 -7.25 0.24
N PHE A 41 30.95 -8.12 -0.54
CA PHE A 41 31.55 -9.40 -0.93
C PHE A 41 32.79 -9.25 -1.81
N LYS A 42 32.97 -8.09 -2.45
CA LYS A 42 34.17 -7.74 -3.21
C LYS A 42 35.37 -7.43 -2.32
N LYS A 43 35.20 -7.44 -0.99
CA LYS A 43 36.23 -7.13 0.03
C LYS A 43 36.95 -5.80 -0.27
N PRO A 44 36.19 -4.69 -0.43
CA PRO A 44 36.80 -3.39 -0.67
C PRO A 44 37.70 -2.99 0.50
N LYS A 45 38.73 -2.19 0.19
CA LYS A 45 39.57 -1.57 1.23
C LYS A 45 38.89 -0.33 1.81
N GLU A 46 38.23 0.43 0.95
CA GLU A 46 37.58 1.69 1.28
C GLU A 46 36.17 1.76 0.66
N ILE A 47 35.28 2.55 1.28
CA ILE A 47 33.91 2.76 0.77
C ILE A 47 33.94 3.32 -0.65
N SER A 48 34.88 4.22 -0.94
CA SER A 48 35.13 4.81 -2.27
C SER A 48 35.23 3.79 -3.40
N ASN A 49 35.70 2.56 -3.14
CA ASN A 49 35.86 1.51 -4.15
C ASN A 49 34.55 0.85 -4.58
N ILE A 50 33.47 1.05 -3.82
CA ILE A 50 32.18 0.40 -4.02
C ILE A 50 31.01 1.39 -4.08
N ILE A 51 31.30 2.68 -4.30
CA ILE A 51 30.27 3.68 -4.56
C ILE A 51 29.69 3.44 -5.94
N THR A 52 28.36 3.37 -5.98
CA THR A 52 27.58 3.38 -7.20
C THR A 52 26.95 4.77 -7.35
N PRO A 53 27.08 5.43 -8.52
CA PRO A 53 26.44 6.71 -8.74
C PRO A 53 24.93 6.62 -8.53
N ILE A 54 24.34 7.63 -7.89
CA ILE A 54 22.91 7.75 -7.70
C ILE A 54 22.29 8.55 -8.84
N LEU A 55 21.09 8.16 -9.26
CA LEU A 55 20.28 8.92 -10.21
C LEU A 55 19.85 10.24 -9.54
N ILE A 56 20.00 11.39 -10.21
CA ILE A 56 19.53 12.68 -9.68
C ILE A 56 18.35 13.15 -10.52
N VAL A 57 17.26 13.52 -9.84
CA VAL A 57 16.00 13.96 -10.47
C VAL A 57 15.42 15.18 -9.75
N PRO A 58 14.76 16.11 -10.47
CA PRO A 58 14.07 17.22 -9.84
C PRO A 58 12.76 16.75 -9.18
N GLU A 59 12.36 17.41 -8.09
CA GLU A 59 11.11 17.14 -7.36
C GLU A 59 9.85 17.22 -8.24
N ALA A 60 9.86 18.10 -9.23
CA ALA A 60 8.73 18.26 -10.16
C ALA A 60 8.63 17.16 -11.25
N MET A 61 9.53 16.16 -11.27
CA MET A 61 9.51 15.09 -12.26
C MET A 61 8.30 14.17 -12.07
N PRO A 62 7.49 13.90 -13.12
CA PRO A 62 6.40 12.94 -13.03
C PRO A 62 6.88 11.53 -12.66
N ALA A 63 6.11 10.81 -11.84
CA ALA A 63 6.43 9.44 -11.41
C ALA A 63 6.62 8.49 -12.60
N SER A 64 5.81 8.62 -13.67
CA SER A 64 5.93 7.84 -14.90
C SER A 64 7.30 8.02 -15.58
N ASP A 65 7.81 9.25 -15.59
CA ASP A 65 9.09 9.57 -16.23
C ASP A 65 10.25 9.06 -15.38
N LEU A 66 10.14 9.18 -14.06
CA LEU A 66 11.09 8.60 -13.11
C LEU A 66 11.14 7.07 -13.24
N MET A 67 10.00 6.39 -13.41
CA MET A 67 9.93 4.95 -13.65
C MET A 67 10.70 4.55 -14.92
N LEU A 68 10.50 5.29 -16.02
CA LEU A 68 11.23 5.06 -17.27
C LEU A 68 12.74 5.23 -17.08
N ARG A 69 13.18 6.27 -16.36
CA ARG A 69 14.61 6.46 -16.05
C ARG A 69 15.19 5.32 -15.22
N PHE A 70 14.45 4.81 -14.24
CA PHE A 70 14.89 3.64 -13.47
C PHE A 70 15.12 2.42 -14.36
N LEU A 71 14.20 2.16 -15.31
CA LEU A 71 14.30 1.05 -16.25
C LEU A 71 15.49 1.22 -17.23
N GLU A 72 15.62 2.39 -17.83
CA GLU A 72 16.67 2.69 -18.82
C GLU A 72 18.07 2.65 -18.21
N GLU A 73 18.26 3.29 -17.07
CA GLU A 73 19.55 3.40 -16.39
C GLU A 73 19.86 2.17 -15.50
N ARG A 74 18.92 1.23 -15.40
CA ARG A 74 18.98 0.04 -14.52
C ARG A 74 19.29 0.44 -13.08
N ARG A 75 18.59 1.45 -12.59
CA ARG A 75 18.70 1.99 -11.23
C ARG A 75 17.41 1.72 -10.45
N SER A 76 17.50 1.74 -9.13
CA SER A 76 16.37 1.53 -8.21
C SER A 76 16.36 2.52 -7.06
N LEU A 77 17.15 3.58 -7.16
CA LEU A 77 17.22 4.64 -6.16
C LEU A 77 17.64 5.94 -6.84
N ALA A 78 16.93 7.02 -6.53
CA ALA A 78 17.22 8.36 -6.99
C ALA A 78 17.27 9.35 -5.81
N LEU A 79 18.11 10.36 -5.97
CA LEU A 79 18.17 11.55 -5.15
C LEU A 79 17.26 12.61 -5.78
N VAL A 80 16.31 13.09 -5.00
CA VAL A 80 15.38 14.15 -5.39
C VAL A 80 15.98 15.49 -4.97
N VAL A 81 16.05 16.43 -5.91
CA VAL A 81 16.57 17.78 -5.67
C VAL A 81 15.52 18.86 -5.91
N ASP A 82 15.61 19.93 -5.14
CA ASP A 82 14.82 21.14 -5.33
C ASP A 82 15.37 22.02 -6.47
N GLU A 83 14.69 23.15 -6.69
CA GLU A 83 15.03 24.14 -7.74
C GLU A 83 16.38 24.84 -7.52
N PHE A 84 16.88 24.81 -6.29
CA PHE A 84 18.14 25.44 -5.88
C PHE A 84 19.29 24.42 -5.82
N GLY A 85 19.02 23.15 -6.14
CA GLY A 85 19.98 22.05 -6.07
C GLY A 85 20.19 21.50 -4.65
N GLY A 86 19.32 21.87 -3.71
CA GLY A 86 19.24 21.25 -2.38
C GLY A 86 18.66 19.85 -2.49
N THR A 87 19.01 18.98 -1.53
CA THR A 87 18.45 17.63 -1.47
C THR A 87 17.05 17.68 -0.83
N SER A 88 16.01 17.38 -1.60
CA SER A 88 14.64 17.23 -1.08
C SER A 88 14.42 15.86 -0.45
N GLY A 89 15.08 14.81 -0.95
CA GLY A 89 14.94 13.46 -0.40
C GLY A 89 15.47 12.35 -1.29
N LEU A 90 15.04 11.12 -1.00
CA LEU A 90 15.35 9.91 -1.76
C LEU A 90 14.04 9.26 -2.22
N VAL A 91 14.08 8.61 -3.36
CA VAL A 91 12.96 7.84 -3.89
C VAL A 91 13.47 6.54 -4.51
N SER A 92 12.80 5.45 -4.22
CA SER A 92 13.10 4.11 -4.72
C SER A 92 12.17 3.72 -5.87
N VAL A 93 12.49 2.63 -6.57
CA VAL A 93 11.60 2.15 -7.64
C VAL A 93 10.29 1.62 -7.06
N GLU A 94 10.36 1.07 -5.85
CA GLU A 94 9.24 0.57 -5.07
C GLU A 94 8.23 1.69 -4.77
N ASP A 95 8.72 2.85 -4.30
CA ASP A 95 7.88 4.03 -4.04
C ASP A 95 7.17 4.52 -5.31
N VAL A 96 7.88 4.54 -6.44
CA VAL A 96 7.32 5.00 -7.72
C VAL A 96 6.25 4.03 -8.24
N VAL A 97 6.49 2.73 -8.09
CA VAL A 97 5.51 1.70 -8.45
C VAL A 97 4.25 1.87 -7.60
N GLU A 98 4.39 2.06 -6.29
CA GLU A 98 3.28 2.29 -5.38
C GLU A 98 2.47 3.54 -5.74
N GLN A 99 3.13 4.65 -6.11
CA GLN A 99 2.42 5.87 -6.51
C GLN A 99 1.67 5.74 -7.85
N ILE A 100 2.15 4.89 -8.76
CA ILE A 100 1.51 4.70 -10.08
C ILE A 100 0.39 3.65 -10.01
N PHE A 101 0.61 2.56 -9.27
CA PHE A 101 -0.25 1.38 -9.28
C PHE A 101 -0.98 1.13 -7.96
N GLY A 102 -0.70 1.91 -6.92
CA GLY A 102 -1.11 1.61 -5.54
C GLY A 102 -0.29 0.48 -4.92
N GLU A 103 -0.69 0.04 -3.72
CA GLU A 103 -0.20 -1.23 -3.19
C GLU A 103 -0.52 -2.34 -4.18
N ILE A 104 0.50 -2.98 -4.75
CA ILE A 104 0.29 -4.19 -5.54
C ILE A 104 -0.13 -5.27 -4.55
N GLN A 105 -1.43 -5.39 -4.36
CA GLN A 105 -2.02 -6.40 -3.54
C GLN A 105 -1.81 -7.76 -4.19
N ASP A 106 -0.90 -8.52 -3.60
CA ASP A 106 -0.82 -9.96 -3.84
C ASP A 106 -2.14 -10.58 -3.32
N GLU A 107 -2.65 -11.60 -4.01
CA GLU A 107 -3.89 -12.32 -3.65
C GLU A 107 -3.80 -12.98 -2.25
N TYR A 108 -2.62 -12.94 -1.62
CA TYR A 108 -2.28 -13.63 -0.39
C TYR A 108 -1.84 -12.75 0.79
N ASP A 109 -1.74 -11.42 0.65
CA ASP A 109 -1.25 -10.59 1.75
C ASP A 109 -2.34 -10.38 2.81
N SER A 110 -2.20 -11.14 3.88
CA SER A 110 -3.18 -11.35 4.94
C SER A 110 -2.56 -10.89 6.24
N THR A 111 -2.82 -9.65 6.66
CA THR A 111 -2.80 -9.32 8.10
C THR A 111 -3.48 -8.00 8.48
N GLU A 112 -3.72 -7.06 7.56
CA GLU A 112 -4.38 -5.78 7.92
C GLU A 112 -5.73 -5.54 7.21
N ASP A 113 -6.01 -6.21 6.09
CA ASP A 113 -7.18 -5.91 5.23
C ASP A 113 -8.39 -6.83 5.37
N TRP A 114 -8.36 -7.82 6.27
CA TRP A 114 -9.46 -8.78 6.47
C TRP A 114 -10.26 -8.47 7.75
N THR A 115 -10.61 -7.20 7.96
CA THR A 115 -11.42 -6.81 9.13
C THR A 115 -12.68 -7.66 9.17
N GLU A 116 -12.88 -8.39 10.27
CA GLU A 116 -14.05 -9.24 10.47
C GLU A 116 -14.41 -9.19 11.95
N ARG A 117 -15.12 -8.12 12.33
CA ARG A 117 -15.43 -7.82 13.73
C ARG A 117 -16.92 -7.94 13.97
N GLN A 118 -17.29 -8.86 14.84
CA GLN A 118 -18.63 -8.91 15.42
C GLN A 118 -18.73 -7.84 16.52
N ILE A 119 -19.62 -6.87 16.34
CA ILE A 119 -19.89 -5.82 17.33
C ILE A 119 -20.89 -6.32 18.36
N ASP A 120 -21.93 -7.02 17.89
CA ASP A 120 -22.92 -7.75 18.71
C ASP A 120 -23.56 -8.91 17.92
N GLU A 121 -24.62 -9.52 18.44
CA GLU A 121 -25.32 -10.65 17.81
C GLU A 121 -25.88 -10.35 16.41
N HIS A 122 -26.13 -9.08 16.08
CA HIS A 122 -26.77 -8.66 14.84
C HIS A 122 -25.91 -7.72 13.99
N ILE A 123 -24.77 -7.24 14.48
CA ILE A 123 -23.98 -6.20 13.82
C ILE A 123 -22.55 -6.65 13.62
N PHE A 124 -22.09 -6.57 12.37
CA PHE A 124 -20.74 -6.95 11.94
C PHE A 124 -20.10 -5.80 11.17
N ILE A 125 -18.79 -5.60 11.36
CA ILE A 125 -17.94 -4.76 10.53
C ILE A 125 -17.01 -5.67 9.75
N LEU A 126 -17.17 -5.68 8.43
CA LEU A 126 -16.53 -6.60 7.51
C LEU A 126 -15.70 -5.81 6.50
N SER A 127 -14.54 -6.34 6.14
CA SER A 127 -13.82 -5.96 4.93
C SER A 127 -14.69 -6.30 3.73
N ALA A 128 -14.80 -5.37 2.80
CA ALA A 128 -15.55 -5.61 1.57
C ALA A 128 -14.86 -6.63 0.63
N ARG A 129 -13.62 -7.05 0.96
CA ARG A 129 -12.89 -8.09 0.21
C ARG A 129 -13.28 -9.51 0.58
N HIS A 130 -14.03 -9.70 1.67
CA HIS A 130 -14.50 -11.04 2.03
C HIS A 130 -15.27 -11.66 0.88
N GLU A 131 -14.87 -12.89 0.53
CA GLU A 131 -15.60 -13.71 -0.42
C GLU A 131 -16.97 -14.09 0.14
N ILE A 132 -17.98 -14.06 -0.72
CA ILE A 132 -19.36 -14.40 -0.34
C ILE A 132 -19.44 -15.85 0.14
N ASP A 133 -18.79 -16.77 -0.55
CA ASP A 133 -18.73 -18.19 -0.22
C ASP A 133 -18.16 -18.42 1.19
N TYR A 134 -17.08 -17.72 1.53
CA TYR A 134 -16.47 -17.77 2.86
C TYR A 134 -17.45 -17.29 3.95
N LEU A 135 -18.09 -16.14 3.75
CA LEU A 135 -19.05 -15.58 4.72
C LEU A 135 -20.25 -16.52 4.88
N ASN A 136 -20.73 -17.11 3.79
CA ASN A 136 -21.81 -18.08 3.79
C ASN A 136 -21.43 -19.38 4.52
N GLU A 137 -20.24 -19.93 4.28
CA GLU A 137 -19.77 -21.14 4.96
C GLU A 137 -19.57 -20.91 6.46
N LYS A 138 -18.98 -19.76 6.83
CA LYS A 138 -18.66 -19.44 8.23
C LYS A 138 -19.88 -19.09 9.07
N TYR A 139 -20.79 -18.28 8.53
CA TYR A 139 -21.92 -17.73 9.28
C TYR A 139 -23.28 -18.31 8.90
N GLY A 140 -23.39 -19.03 7.79
CA GLY A 140 -24.66 -19.55 7.29
C GLY A 140 -25.61 -18.43 6.84
N TRP A 141 -25.08 -17.30 6.37
CA TRP A 141 -25.90 -16.13 6.05
C TRP A 141 -26.71 -16.27 4.76
N GLU A 142 -26.37 -17.20 3.87
CA GLU A 142 -27.04 -17.38 2.57
C GLU A 142 -27.11 -16.07 1.75
N LEU A 143 -26.03 -15.28 1.79
CA LEU A 143 -25.84 -14.10 0.97
C LEU A 143 -25.94 -14.47 -0.52
N PRO A 144 -26.57 -13.62 -1.36
CA PRO A 144 -26.73 -13.90 -2.78
C PRO A 144 -25.38 -14.08 -3.48
N GLU A 145 -25.29 -15.09 -4.34
CA GLU A 145 -24.18 -15.30 -5.28
C GLU A 145 -24.57 -14.76 -6.67
N GLY A 146 -23.58 -14.49 -7.52
CA GLY A 146 -23.79 -13.96 -8.88
C GLY A 146 -22.50 -13.82 -9.67
N ASP A 147 -22.46 -12.88 -10.61
CA ASP A 147 -21.25 -12.55 -11.38
C ASP A 147 -20.27 -11.68 -10.54
N TYR A 148 -20.06 -12.07 -9.28
CA TYR A 148 -19.18 -11.41 -8.30
C TYR A 148 -18.75 -12.43 -7.24
N ASP A 149 -17.52 -12.28 -6.74
CA ASP A 149 -16.97 -13.17 -5.72
C ASP A 149 -16.95 -12.54 -4.32
N THR A 150 -16.87 -11.21 -4.24
CA THR A 150 -16.63 -10.46 -2.98
C THR A 150 -17.85 -9.65 -2.52
N LEU A 151 -17.86 -9.29 -1.22
CA LEU A 151 -18.87 -8.42 -0.64
C LEU A 151 -18.96 -7.06 -1.37
N ALA A 152 -17.83 -6.45 -1.75
CA ALA A 152 -17.80 -5.23 -2.54
C ALA A 152 -18.49 -5.43 -3.90
N GLY A 153 -18.16 -6.52 -4.61
CA GLY A 153 -18.76 -6.86 -5.90
C GLY A 153 -20.27 -7.06 -5.80
N MET A 154 -20.73 -7.77 -4.77
CA MET A 154 -22.15 -7.93 -4.47
C MET A 154 -22.84 -6.57 -4.28
N LEU A 155 -22.26 -5.69 -3.45
CA LEU A 155 -22.85 -4.38 -3.18
C LEU A 155 -22.96 -3.52 -4.44
N ILE A 156 -21.90 -3.46 -5.25
CA ILE A 156 -21.89 -2.69 -6.51
C ILE A 156 -22.93 -3.27 -7.48
N HIS A 157 -22.99 -4.60 -7.61
CA HIS A 157 -23.95 -5.27 -8.50
C HIS A 157 -25.40 -4.94 -8.14
N HIS A 158 -25.77 -5.06 -6.86
CA HIS A 158 -27.14 -4.81 -6.40
C HIS A 158 -27.48 -3.32 -6.26
N HIS A 159 -26.47 -2.46 -6.04
CA HIS A 159 -26.65 -1.02 -6.05
C HIS A 159 -26.80 -0.46 -7.48
N GLY A 160 -26.11 -1.06 -8.45
CA GLY A 160 -26.13 -0.67 -9.87
C GLY A 160 -25.07 0.36 -10.27
N ASP A 161 -24.34 0.91 -9.30
CA ASP A 161 -23.16 1.77 -9.47
C ASP A 161 -22.29 1.68 -8.19
N LEU A 162 -21.12 2.31 -8.16
CA LEU A 162 -20.29 2.41 -6.96
C LEU A 162 -21.02 3.24 -5.88
N PRO A 163 -21.36 2.66 -4.72
CA PRO A 163 -22.04 3.38 -3.63
C PRO A 163 -21.11 4.37 -2.91
N ASP A 164 -21.68 5.43 -2.35
CA ASP A 164 -20.98 6.41 -1.52
C ASP A 164 -20.89 5.95 -0.05
N VAL A 165 -20.01 6.59 0.73
CA VAL A 165 -19.93 6.37 2.18
C VAL A 165 -21.27 6.71 2.83
N ASN A 166 -21.75 5.82 3.72
CA ASN A 166 -23.06 5.80 4.38
C ASN A 166 -24.22 5.30 3.53
N ASP A 167 -24.04 5.03 2.24
CA ASP A 167 -25.09 4.40 1.45
C ASP A 167 -25.43 3.03 2.02
N THR A 168 -26.71 2.69 1.94
CA THR A 168 -27.26 1.49 2.54
C THR A 168 -28.00 0.67 1.49
N LEU A 169 -27.59 -0.58 1.34
CA LEU A 169 -28.30 -1.60 0.57
C LEU A 169 -29.08 -2.50 1.54
N SER A 170 -30.34 -2.78 1.21
CA SER A 170 -31.19 -3.70 1.98
C SER A 170 -31.45 -4.96 1.15
N LEU A 171 -30.96 -6.08 1.64
CA LEU A 171 -31.20 -7.42 1.11
C LEU A 171 -31.72 -8.29 2.27
N PRO A 172 -33.03 -8.23 2.59
CA PRO A 172 -33.57 -8.89 3.77
C PRO A 172 -33.21 -10.38 3.83
N PRO A 173 -32.75 -10.89 4.99
CA PRO A 173 -32.81 -10.23 6.32
C PRO A 173 -31.61 -9.34 6.65
N TYR A 174 -30.80 -8.91 5.69
CA TYR A 174 -29.60 -8.10 5.94
C TYR A 174 -29.72 -6.66 5.42
N SER A 175 -29.06 -5.75 6.11
CA SER A 175 -28.77 -4.41 5.63
C SER A 175 -27.27 -4.17 5.67
N PHE A 176 -26.74 -3.63 4.57
CA PHE A 176 -25.33 -3.35 4.38
C PHE A 176 -25.16 -1.85 4.25
N GLN A 177 -24.31 -1.26 5.09
CA GLN A 177 -23.97 0.15 5.01
C GLN A 177 -22.48 0.30 4.70
N VAL A 178 -22.13 1.12 3.71
CA VAL A 178 -20.74 1.47 3.42
C VAL A 178 -20.20 2.34 4.56
N VAL A 179 -19.17 1.87 5.25
CA VAL A 179 -18.55 2.56 6.39
C VAL A 179 -17.37 3.40 5.94
N SER A 180 -16.54 2.86 5.06
CA SER A 180 -15.40 3.58 4.49
C SER A 180 -15.12 3.13 3.06
N MET A 181 -14.52 4.05 2.32
CA MET A 181 -14.05 3.87 0.95
C MET A 181 -12.58 4.26 0.93
N GLN A 182 -11.77 3.53 0.16
CA GLN A 182 -10.41 3.89 -0.18
C GLN A 182 -10.36 4.10 -1.70
N ASP A 183 -10.11 5.33 -2.13
CA ASP A 183 -10.25 5.76 -3.54
C ASP A 183 -11.61 5.37 -4.13
N THR A 184 -11.63 4.48 -5.13
CA THR A 184 -12.85 3.97 -5.78
C THR A 184 -13.21 2.56 -5.32
N ARG A 185 -12.80 2.17 -4.10
CA ARG A 185 -13.01 0.83 -3.55
C ARG A 185 -13.72 0.89 -2.21
N ILE A 186 -14.77 0.08 -2.04
CA ILE A 186 -15.42 -0.14 -0.74
C ILE A 186 -14.42 -0.86 0.16
N GLU A 187 -14.13 -0.29 1.31
CA GLU A 187 -13.15 -0.83 2.25
C GLU A 187 -13.85 -1.59 3.38
N LEU A 188 -14.72 -0.90 4.13
CA LEU A 188 -15.47 -1.48 5.23
C LEU A 188 -16.97 -1.40 5.01
N VAL A 189 -17.66 -2.48 5.36
CA VAL A 189 -19.11 -2.62 5.30
C VAL A 189 -19.63 -2.99 6.67
N ARG A 190 -20.68 -2.30 7.11
CA ARG A 190 -21.46 -2.67 8.28
C ARG A 190 -22.64 -3.52 7.85
N LEU A 191 -22.62 -4.80 8.21
CA LEU A 191 -23.75 -5.71 8.05
C LEU A 191 -24.62 -5.67 9.31
N THR A 192 -25.93 -5.48 9.14
CA THR A 192 -26.93 -5.57 10.18
C THR A 192 -27.93 -6.67 9.83
N ILE A 193 -28.15 -7.60 10.74
CA ILE A 193 -29.20 -8.61 10.64
C ILE A 193 -30.51 -7.97 11.12
N GLU A 194 -31.42 -7.72 10.19
CA GLU A 194 -32.76 -7.23 10.45
C GLU A 194 -33.66 -8.40 10.90
N GLU A 195 -34.07 -8.41 12.17
CA GLU A 195 -35.11 -9.34 12.62
C GLU A 195 -36.40 -9.09 11.82
N LYS A 196 -37.10 -10.18 11.44
CA LYS A 196 -38.42 -10.08 10.81
C LYS A 196 -39.40 -9.35 11.74
N GLY A 197 -39.52 -8.04 11.56
CA GLY A 197 -40.62 -7.24 12.08
C GLY A 197 -40.23 -6.03 12.92
N VAL A 198 -39.58 -5.03 12.33
CA VAL A 198 -39.78 -3.63 12.77
C VAL A 198 -39.96 -2.76 11.54
N LYS A 199 -41.21 -2.37 11.26
CA LYS A 199 -41.53 -1.30 10.30
C LYS A 199 -40.75 -0.05 10.72
N LYS A 200 -39.92 0.51 9.83
CA LYS A 200 -39.40 1.88 9.98
C LYS A 200 -40.60 2.82 10.19
N PRO A 201 -40.60 3.70 11.22
CA PRO A 201 -41.64 4.71 11.32
C PRO A 201 -41.51 5.66 10.13
N GLU A 202 -42.61 5.79 9.36
CA GLU A 202 -42.73 6.83 8.35
C GLU A 202 -42.58 8.20 9.02
N VAL A 203 -41.57 8.95 8.59
CA VAL A 203 -41.45 10.37 8.95
C VAL A 203 -42.54 11.11 8.19
N LYS A 204 -43.49 11.67 8.93
CA LYS A 204 -44.50 12.62 8.43
C LYS A 204 -43.90 14.00 8.25
#